data_AF-A0A066Z7X7-F1
#
_entry.id   AF-A0A066Z7X7-F1
#
_cell.length_a   1.000
_cell.length_b   1.000
_cell.length_c   1.000
_cell.angle_alpha   90.00
_cell.angle_beta   90.00
_cell.angle_gamma   90.00
#
_symmetry.space_group_name_H-M   'P 1'
#
loop_
_entity.id
_entity.type
_entity.pdbx_description
1 polymer ?
#
loop_
_entity_poly.entity_id
_entity_poly.type
_entity_poly.pdbx_seq_one_letter_code
_entity_poly.pdbx_strand_id
1 'polypeptide(L)'
;MSGRGGTPRGCAVVAYVVLAGLLGLAFCFWLTVRPEPQPDVEKAARSAAARAADREVTIRSDRQLDQLKAALPWADYLGTTVADVCTTSTVTHMGFARQRWNPVTCTRTSTAYLAFDGDFRQHLALLDTAVAAAGWKTDDRLPLRTSEPPGLVAALDHAHQPPGDATEAQLAEAAARPNEARVRYTLPAAPPTPRRPARTSHRAAPPQPSRRPRPRACPPSTTARPPTT
;
A
#
# COMPACT_ATOMS: atom_id res chain seq x y z
N MET A 1 -12.47 -81.49 7.95
CA MET A 1 -13.15 -80.18 8.06
C MET A 1 -12.51 -79.41 9.20
N SER A 2 -11.49 -78.58 8.92
CA SER A 2 -10.79 -77.81 9.96
C SER A 2 -11.23 -76.35 9.90
N GLY A 3 -12.13 -75.97 10.80
CA GLY A 3 -12.56 -74.59 10.99
C GLY A 3 -11.47 -73.81 11.74
N ARG A 4 -10.77 -72.91 11.03
CA ARG A 4 -9.90 -71.91 11.67
C ARG A 4 -10.79 -70.87 12.35
N GLY A 5 -11.02 -71.03 13.65
CA GLY A 5 -11.56 -69.99 14.52
C GLY A 5 -10.54 -68.87 14.68
N GLY A 6 -10.53 -67.93 13.73
CA GLY A 6 -9.77 -66.70 13.84
C GLY A 6 -10.28 -65.87 15.01
N THR A 7 -9.45 -65.69 16.03
CA THR A 7 -9.81 -64.95 17.24
C THR A 7 -10.23 -63.51 16.93
N PRO A 8 -11.43 -63.05 17.36
CA PRO A 8 -12.01 -61.74 17.02
C PRO A 8 -11.23 -60.53 17.59
N ARG A 9 -10.21 -60.77 18.42
CA ARG A 9 -9.37 -59.74 19.03
C ARG A 9 -8.43 -59.04 18.03
N GLY A 10 -8.04 -59.72 16.95
CA GLY A 10 -7.14 -59.15 15.93
C GLY A 10 -7.78 -58.02 15.11
N CYS A 11 -9.05 -58.18 14.72
CA CYS A 11 -9.77 -57.17 13.93
C CYS A 11 -10.03 -55.89 14.71
N ALA A 12 -10.31 -55.99 16.01
CA ALA A 12 -10.57 -54.83 16.86
C ALA A 12 -9.35 -53.91 17.00
N VAL A 13 -8.14 -54.48 17.11
CA VAL A 13 -6.89 -53.71 17.20
C VAL A 13 -6.60 -52.99 15.90
N VAL A 14 -6.75 -53.66 14.75
CA VAL A 14 -6.54 -53.05 13.43
C VAL A 14 -7.53 -51.90 13.20
N ALA A 15 -8.81 -52.08 13.55
CA ALA A 15 -9.82 -51.03 13.44
C ALA A 15 -9.47 -49.79 14.28
N TYR A 16 -8.98 -50.00 15.51
CA TYR A 16 -8.55 -48.90 16.39
C TYR A 16 -7.35 -48.13 15.84
N VAL A 17 -6.33 -48.83 15.32
CA VAL A 17 -5.14 -48.19 14.75
C VAL A 17 -5.50 -47.36 13.50
N VAL A 18 -6.36 -47.90 12.63
CA VAL A 18 -6.83 -47.18 11.44
C VAL A 18 -7.63 -45.94 11.84
N LEU A 19 -8.56 -46.06 12.80
CA LEU A 19 -9.37 -44.94 13.27
C LEU A 19 -8.49 -43.85 13.90
N ALA A 20 -7.54 -44.22 14.76
CA ALA A 20 -6.60 -43.29 15.38
C ALA A 20 -5.71 -42.60 14.33
N GLY A 21 -5.25 -43.34 13.31
CA GLY A 21 -4.51 -42.79 12.18
C GLY A 21 -5.33 -41.77 11.39
N LEU A 22 -6.59 -42.08 11.08
CA LEU A 22 -7.50 -41.17 10.37
C LEU A 22 -7.81 -39.92 11.20
N LEU A 23 -8.04 -40.04 12.50
CA LEU A 23 -8.26 -38.90 13.39
C LEU A 23 -7.00 -38.03 13.51
N GLY A 24 -5.82 -38.65 13.61
CA GLY A 24 -4.55 -37.93 13.60
C GLY A 24 -4.33 -37.18 12.27
N LEU A 25 -4.65 -37.80 11.13
CA LEU A 25 -4.53 -37.19 9.82
C LEU A 25 -5.54 -36.05 9.63
N ALA A 26 -6.79 -36.25 10.06
CA ALA A 26 -7.82 -35.21 10.07
C ALA A 26 -7.44 -34.03 10.99
N PHE A 27 -6.85 -34.29 12.16
CA PHE A 27 -6.38 -33.24 13.07
C PHE A 27 -5.18 -32.48 12.48
N CYS A 28 -4.21 -33.19 11.90
CA CYS A 28 -3.10 -32.57 11.17
C CYS A 28 -3.61 -31.72 10.00
N PHE A 29 -4.55 -32.24 9.22
CA PHE A 29 -5.19 -31.50 8.12
C PHE A 29 -5.93 -30.27 8.63
N TRP A 30 -6.68 -30.39 9.72
CA TRP A 30 -7.39 -29.26 10.32
C TRP A 30 -6.41 -28.18 10.80
N LEU A 31 -5.32 -28.56 11.48
CA LEU A 31 -4.27 -27.62 11.88
C LEU A 31 -3.58 -26.99 10.68
N THR A 32 -3.36 -27.71 9.58
CA THR A 32 -2.75 -27.16 8.37
C THR A 32 -3.69 -26.30 7.55
N VAL A 33 -5.01 -26.50 7.62
CA VAL A 33 -6.00 -25.77 6.81
C VAL A 33 -6.61 -24.57 7.53
N ARG A 34 -6.33 -24.35 8.84
CA ARG A 34 -6.81 -23.14 9.53
C ARG A 34 -6.37 -21.87 8.80
N PRO A 35 -7.31 -21.04 8.32
CA PRO A 35 -6.97 -19.78 7.65
C PRO A 35 -6.30 -18.84 8.66
N GLU A 36 -5.24 -18.17 8.22
CA GLU A 36 -4.63 -17.11 9.02
C GLU A 36 -5.64 -15.95 9.13
N PRO A 37 -5.87 -15.40 10.33
CA PRO A 37 -6.83 -14.32 10.50
C PRO A 37 -6.43 -13.14 9.63
N GLN A 38 -7.42 -12.56 8.94
CA GLN A 38 -7.21 -11.38 8.12
C GLN A 38 -6.61 -10.26 8.98
N PRO A 39 -5.52 -9.60 8.52
CA PRO A 39 -4.96 -8.49 9.24
C PRO A 39 -5.99 -7.37 9.30
N ASP A 40 -6.16 -6.81 10.49
CA ASP A 40 -7.00 -5.64 10.72
C ASP A 40 -6.32 -4.41 10.08
N VAL A 41 -6.71 -4.13 8.83
CA VAL A 41 -6.19 -3.02 8.02
C VAL A 41 -6.44 -1.68 8.72
N GLU A 42 -7.60 -1.54 9.37
CA GLU A 42 -7.99 -0.29 10.02
C GLU A 42 -7.12 -0.01 11.25
N LYS A 43 -6.86 -1.05 12.06
CA LYS A 43 -5.92 -0.97 13.19
C LYS A 43 -4.49 -0.71 12.72
N ALA A 44 -4.06 -1.35 11.63
CA ALA A 44 -2.74 -1.10 11.05
C ALA A 44 -2.59 0.35 10.57
N ALA A 45 -3.59 0.89 9.87
CA ALA A 45 -3.64 2.26 9.39
C ALA A 45 -3.63 3.29 10.55
N ARG A 46 -4.30 2.99 11.67
CA ARG A 46 -4.33 3.87 12.86
C ARG A 46 -3.10 3.75 13.77
N SER A 47 -2.19 2.83 13.48
CA SER A 47 -1.01 2.57 14.30
C SER A 47 -0.05 3.78 14.38
N ALA A 48 0.74 3.86 15.44
CA ALA A 48 1.75 4.92 15.59
C ALA A 48 2.82 4.86 14.49
N ALA A 49 3.17 3.66 14.03
CA ALA A 49 4.10 3.45 12.92
C ALA A 49 3.54 4.00 11.60
N ALA A 50 2.28 3.70 11.29
CA ALA A 50 1.60 4.23 10.10
C ALA A 50 1.53 5.75 10.13
N ARG A 51 1.13 6.36 11.26
CA ARG A 51 1.11 7.83 11.42
C ARG A 51 2.49 8.50 11.31
N ALA A 52 3.55 7.81 11.71
CA ALA A 52 4.91 8.32 11.56
C ALA A 52 5.37 8.28 10.10
N ALA A 53 5.12 7.15 9.42
CA ALA A 53 5.39 7.00 7.99
C ALA A 53 4.56 8.00 7.16
N ASP A 54 3.31 8.20 7.53
CA ASP A 54 2.40 9.14 6.89
C ASP A 54 2.94 10.58 6.88
N ARG A 55 3.37 11.10 8.03
CA ARG A 55 3.97 12.44 8.12
C ARG A 55 5.19 12.60 7.24
N GLU A 56 6.06 11.59 7.23
CA GLU A 56 7.27 11.59 6.40
C GLU A 56 6.92 11.59 4.90
N VAL A 57 5.91 10.82 4.50
CA VAL A 57 5.40 10.80 3.12
C VAL A 57 4.74 12.14 2.75
N THR A 58 3.98 12.77 3.66
CA THR A 58 3.42 14.12 3.45
C THR A 58 4.52 15.13 3.18
N ILE A 59 5.49 15.26 4.09
CA ILE A 59 6.59 16.23 3.96
C ILE A 59 7.35 16.04 2.64
N ARG A 60 7.57 14.79 2.24
CA ARG A 60 8.23 14.48 0.98
C ARG A 60 7.38 14.86 -0.22
N SER A 61 6.11 14.49 -0.22
CA SER A 61 5.17 14.75 -1.32
C SER A 61 5.01 16.26 -1.50
N ASP A 62 4.85 17.00 -0.41
CA ASP A 62 4.74 18.46 -0.42
C ASP A 62 6.00 19.09 -1.02
N ARG A 63 7.20 18.65 -0.60
CA ARG A 63 8.46 19.14 -1.18
C ARG A 63 8.57 18.86 -2.68
N GLN A 64 8.11 17.69 -3.14
CA GLN A 64 8.11 17.35 -4.56
C GLN A 64 7.14 18.23 -5.35
N LEU A 65 5.95 18.51 -4.79
CA LEU A 65 4.98 19.42 -5.39
C LEU A 65 5.50 20.87 -5.41
N ASP A 66 6.17 21.32 -4.35
CA ASP A 66 6.79 22.65 -4.30
C ASP A 66 7.90 22.78 -5.35
N GLN A 67 8.73 21.74 -5.53
CA GLN A 67 9.74 21.70 -6.58
C GLN A 67 9.13 21.73 -7.97
N LEU A 68 8.05 20.97 -8.21
CA LEU A 68 7.32 21.01 -9.46
C LEU A 68 6.73 22.40 -9.71
N LYS A 69 6.09 23.00 -8.71
CA LYS A 69 5.52 24.36 -8.81
C LYS A 69 6.60 25.39 -9.15
N ALA A 70 7.77 25.32 -8.50
CA ALA A 70 8.89 26.22 -8.77
C ALA A 70 9.45 26.04 -10.20
N ALA A 71 9.37 24.85 -10.77
CA ALA A 71 9.80 24.56 -12.14
C ALA A 71 8.80 25.02 -13.22
N LEU A 72 7.57 25.41 -12.83
CA LEU A 72 6.48 25.74 -13.75
C LEU A 72 5.97 27.19 -13.51
N PRO A 73 6.81 28.21 -13.68
CA PRO A 73 6.41 29.60 -13.43
C PRO A 73 5.33 30.12 -14.41
N TRP A 74 5.07 29.39 -15.50
CA TRP A 74 4.06 29.69 -16.51
C TRP A 74 2.68 29.09 -16.18
N ALA A 75 2.59 28.22 -15.17
CA ALA A 75 1.34 27.56 -14.77
C ALA A 75 0.78 28.14 -13.48
N ASP A 76 -0.53 28.39 -13.46
CA ASP A 76 -1.28 28.74 -12.27
C ASP A 76 -1.63 27.49 -11.47
N TYR A 77 -1.19 27.45 -10.21
CA TYR A 77 -1.50 26.35 -9.30
C TYR A 77 -2.86 26.57 -8.63
N LEU A 78 -3.83 25.72 -8.93
CA LEU A 78 -5.21 25.82 -8.44
C LEU A 78 -5.44 25.11 -7.11
N GLY A 79 -4.62 24.10 -6.80
CA GLY A 79 -4.73 23.33 -5.56
C GLY A 79 -4.22 21.91 -5.69
N THR A 80 -4.35 21.14 -4.61
CA THR A 80 -4.07 19.69 -4.59
C THR A 80 -5.15 18.96 -3.81
N THR A 81 -5.54 17.78 -4.30
CA THR A 81 -6.32 16.80 -3.54
C THR A 81 -5.43 15.62 -3.15
N VAL A 82 -5.72 15.02 -1.99
CA VAL A 82 -4.94 13.90 -1.44
C VAL A 82 -5.91 12.77 -1.08
N ALA A 83 -5.57 11.55 -1.50
CA ALA A 83 -6.30 10.34 -1.17
C ALA A 83 -5.34 9.27 -0.65
N ASP A 84 -5.65 8.73 0.54
CA ASP A 84 -4.88 7.67 1.18
C ASP A 84 -5.69 6.37 1.18
N VAL A 85 -5.06 5.28 0.74
CA VAL A 85 -5.69 3.96 0.65
C VAL A 85 -4.76 2.92 1.26
N CYS A 86 -5.25 2.17 2.24
CA CYS A 86 -4.55 1.03 2.81
C CYS A 86 -5.19 -0.27 2.36
N THR A 87 -4.38 -1.20 1.85
CA THR A 87 -4.83 -2.51 1.38
C THR A 87 -3.92 -3.62 1.88
N THR A 88 -4.45 -4.82 1.90
CA THR A 88 -3.71 -6.07 2.07
C THR A 88 -4.20 -7.01 0.97
N SER A 89 -3.31 -7.84 0.45
CA SER A 89 -3.65 -8.86 -0.53
C SER A 89 -3.28 -10.23 0.02
N THR A 90 -3.90 -11.27 -0.51
CA THR A 90 -3.61 -12.65 -0.11
C THR A 90 -2.82 -13.33 -1.20
N VAL A 91 -1.77 -14.05 -0.80
CA VAL A 91 -1.06 -14.95 -1.70
C VAL A 91 -1.61 -16.34 -1.46
N THR A 92 -2.27 -16.88 -2.47
CA THR A 92 -2.64 -18.31 -2.52
C THR A 92 -1.59 -19.01 -3.38
N HIS A 93 -0.76 -19.83 -2.77
CA HIS A 93 0.12 -20.72 -3.54
C HIS A 93 -0.71 -21.88 -4.11
N MET A 94 -0.49 -22.25 -5.38
CA MET A 94 -1.14 -23.43 -5.98
C MET A 94 -0.86 -24.69 -5.14
N GLY A 95 -1.90 -25.50 -4.89
CA GLY A 95 -1.86 -26.68 -4.02
C GLY A 95 -2.51 -26.44 -2.65
N PHE A 96 -2.53 -27.44 -1.77
CA PHE A 96 -3.11 -27.43 -0.41
C PHE A 96 -2.41 -26.45 0.58
N ALA A 97 -1.81 -25.37 0.08
CA ALA A 97 -1.06 -24.39 0.84
C ALA A 97 -1.98 -23.35 1.50
N ARG A 98 -1.61 -22.93 2.71
CA ARG A 98 -2.32 -21.91 3.49
C ARG A 98 -2.37 -20.58 2.74
N GLN A 99 -3.53 -19.93 2.78
CA GLN A 99 -3.66 -18.53 2.42
C GLN A 99 -2.80 -17.68 3.37
N ARG A 100 -1.83 -16.96 2.82
CA ARG A 100 -0.99 -16.02 3.58
C ARG A 100 -1.36 -14.60 3.21
N TRP A 101 -1.49 -13.75 4.22
CA TRP A 101 -1.75 -12.33 4.02
C TRP A 101 -0.44 -11.58 3.79
N ASN A 102 -0.41 -10.72 2.77
CA ASN A 102 0.66 -9.77 2.58
C ASN A 102 0.60 -8.67 3.64
N PRO A 103 1.74 -8.04 3.97
CA PRO A 103 1.76 -6.86 4.82
C PRO A 103 0.77 -5.79 4.33
N VAL A 104 0.12 -5.11 5.27
CA VAL A 104 -0.72 -3.94 4.96
C VAL A 104 0.16 -2.87 4.31
N THR A 105 -0.24 -2.45 3.12
CA THR A 105 0.43 -1.41 2.34
C THR A 105 -0.50 -0.22 2.24
N CYS A 106 0.00 0.97 2.55
CA CYS A 106 -0.75 2.21 2.41
C CYS A 106 -0.12 3.05 1.29
N THR A 107 -0.97 3.59 0.42
CA THR A 107 -0.59 4.42 -0.72
C THR A 107 -1.25 5.77 -0.59
N ARG A 108 -0.46 6.84 -0.66
CA ARG A 108 -0.93 8.21 -0.81
C ARG A 108 -0.90 8.59 -2.29
N THR A 109 -2.00 9.10 -2.80
CA THR A 109 -2.11 9.68 -4.14
C THR A 109 -2.39 11.18 -3.99
N SER A 110 -1.52 12.01 -4.54
CA SER A 110 -1.71 13.46 -4.60
C SER A 110 -2.00 13.87 -6.04
N THR A 111 -3.05 14.66 -6.25
CA THR A 111 -3.41 15.22 -7.56
C THR A 111 -3.29 16.73 -7.49
N ALA A 112 -2.33 17.29 -8.21
CA ALA A 112 -2.16 18.73 -8.37
C ALA A 112 -2.97 19.23 -9.56
N TYR A 113 -3.71 20.32 -9.37
CA TYR A 113 -4.48 20.98 -10.41
C TYR A 113 -3.74 22.24 -10.87
N LEU A 114 -3.45 22.28 -12.17
CA LEU A 114 -2.73 23.37 -12.83
C LEU A 114 -3.61 23.95 -13.93
N ALA A 115 -3.63 25.27 -14.07
CA ALA A 115 -4.15 25.97 -15.24
C ALA A 115 -3.00 26.67 -15.98
N PHE A 116 -3.13 26.78 -17.28
CA PHE A 116 -2.19 27.52 -18.11
C PHE A 116 -2.87 27.89 -19.42
N ASP A 117 -2.46 29.01 -19.99
CA ASP A 117 -2.86 29.46 -21.33
C ASP A 117 -1.80 29.08 -22.36
N GLY A 118 -2.10 29.25 -23.65
CA GLY A 118 -1.13 29.08 -24.74
C GLY A 118 -1.13 27.69 -25.39
N ASP A 119 0.00 27.29 -25.99
CA ASP A 119 0.11 26.03 -26.70
C ASP A 119 0.10 24.85 -25.72
N PHE A 120 -0.98 24.05 -25.79
CA PHE A 120 -1.20 22.95 -24.87
C PHE A 120 -0.09 21.89 -24.94
N ARG A 121 0.35 21.54 -26.15
CA ARG A 121 1.35 20.48 -26.36
C ARG A 121 2.74 20.94 -25.87
N GLN A 122 3.10 22.18 -26.12
CA GLN A 122 4.34 22.78 -25.62
C GLN A 122 4.38 22.74 -24.09
N HIS A 123 3.29 23.12 -23.42
CA HIS A 123 3.21 23.11 -21.96
C HIS A 123 3.24 21.70 -21.37
N LEU A 124 2.61 20.71 -22.02
CA LEU A 124 2.77 19.32 -21.63
C LEU A 124 4.22 18.83 -21.77
N ALA A 125 4.95 19.24 -22.81
CA ALA A 125 6.36 18.87 -22.99
C ALA A 125 7.27 19.49 -21.90
N LEU A 126 6.99 20.73 -21.51
CA LEU A 126 7.66 21.38 -20.39
C LEU A 126 7.36 20.67 -19.06
N LEU A 127 6.10 20.24 -18.86
CA LEU A 127 5.70 19.48 -17.69
C LEU A 127 6.39 18.11 -17.64
N ASP A 128 6.43 17.36 -18.75
CA ASP A 128 7.16 16.09 -18.85
C ASP A 128 8.65 16.28 -18.53
N THR A 129 9.26 17.37 -19.02
CA THR A 129 10.65 17.72 -18.72
C THR A 129 10.87 18.00 -17.24
N ALA A 130 9.98 18.79 -16.61
CA ALA A 130 10.07 19.12 -15.19
C ALA A 130 9.90 17.88 -14.29
N VAL A 131 8.93 17.02 -14.62
CA VAL A 131 8.65 15.76 -13.92
C VAL A 131 9.83 14.78 -14.06
N ALA A 132 10.41 14.67 -15.26
CA ALA A 132 11.61 13.86 -15.49
C ALA A 132 12.83 14.41 -14.72
N ALA A 133 13.03 15.73 -14.69
CA ALA A 133 14.10 16.37 -13.93
C ALA A 133 13.94 16.18 -12.41
N ALA A 134 12.70 16.09 -11.91
CA ALA A 134 12.39 15.73 -10.53
C ALA A 134 12.58 14.23 -10.23
N GLY A 135 12.92 13.41 -11.23
CA GLY A 135 13.16 11.98 -11.10
C GLY A 135 11.90 11.14 -10.88
N TRP A 136 10.73 11.68 -11.24
CA TRP A 136 9.46 10.97 -11.16
C TRP A 136 9.39 9.94 -12.28
N LYS A 137 8.78 8.80 -12.01
CA LYS A 137 8.66 7.69 -12.98
C LYS A 137 7.19 7.44 -13.29
N THR A 138 6.88 7.04 -14.51
CA THR A 138 5.56 6.49 -14.83
C THR A 138 5.32 5.23 -14.00
N ASP A 139 4.12 5.06 -13.47
CA ASP A 139 3.78 3.90 -12.63
C ASP A 139 3.45 2.68 -13.50
N ASP A 140 4.43 1.78 -13.66
CA ASP A 140 4.27 0.54 -14.45
C ASP A 140 3.38 -0.53 -13.77
N ARG A 141 2.90 -0.28 -12.53
CA ARG A 141 2.28 -1.32 -11.67
C ARG A 141 0.77 -1.41 -11.74
N LEU A 142 0.09 -0.51 -12.44
CA LEU A 142 -1.32 -0.70 -12.74
C LEU A 142 -1.47 -1.57 -14.01
N PRO A 143 -2.48 -2.45 -14.08
CA PRO A 143 -2.84 -3.15 -15.31
C PRO A 143 -3.59 -2.18 -16.24
N LEU A 144 -3.04 -0.99 -16.47
CA LEU A 144 -3.35 -0.22 -17.65
C LEU A 144 -2.57 -0.89 -18.77
N ARG A 145 -3.30 -1.61 -19.62
CA ARG A 145 -2.83 -2.36 -20.80
C ARG A 145 -1.51 -1.79 -21.33
N THR A 146 -0.38 -2.38 -20.93
CA THR A 146 0.99 -2.43 -21.51
C THR A 146 1.43 -1.45 -22.62
N SER A 147 0.85 -0.27 -22.71
CA SER A 147 1.05 0.72 -23.77
C SER A 147 0.58 2.09 -23.31
N GLU A 148 0.72 2.41 -22.03
CA GLU A 148 0.58 3.80 -21.60
C GLU A 148 1.83 4.56 -22.09
N PRO A 149 1.66 5.66 -22.85
CA PRO A 149 2.81 6.33 -23.45
C PRO A 149 3.69 7.01 -22.38
N PRO A 150 5.02 7.12 -22.61
CA PRO A 150 5.93 7.73 -21.64
C PRO A 150 5.71 9.25 -21.59
N GLY A 151 4.84 9.71 -20.68
CA GLY A 151 4.59 11.13 -20.43
C GLY A 151 3.31 11.67 -21.05
N LEU A 152 2.98 12.91 -20.68
CA LEU A 152 1.72 13.58 -21.02
C LEU A 152 1.61 13.88 -22.51
N VAL A 153 2.70 14.28 -23.17
CA VAL A 153 2.69 14.51 -24.63
C VAL A 153 2.37 13.23 -25.37
N ALA A 154 3.02 12.13 -24.98
CA ALA A 154 2.81 10.85 -25.63
C ALA A 154 1.38 10.32 -25.35
N ALA A 155 0.84 10.57 -24.14
CA ALA A 155 -0.55 10.25 -23.80
C ALA A 155 -1.55 11.06 -24.64
N LEU A 156 -1.27 12.35 -24.87
CA LEU A 156 -2.07 13.19 -25.76
C LEU A 156 -2.01 12.68 -27.21
N ASP A 157 -0.81 12.41 -27.72
CA ASP A 157 -0.62 11.92 -29.09
C ASP A 157 -1.37 10.59 -29.32
N HIS A 158 -1.35 9.69 -28.33
CA HIS A 158 -2.14 8.46 -28.37
C HIS A 158 -3.65 8.71 -28.37
N ALA A 159 -4.14 9.65 -27.56
CA ALA A 159 -5.55 10.02 -27.51
C ALA A 159 -6.07 10.59 -28.85
N HIS A 160 -5.19 11.30 -29.58
CA HIS A 160 -5.48 11.85 -30.90
C HIS A 160 -5.12 10.91 -32.07
N GLN A 161 -4.61 9.71 -31.79
CA GLN A 161 -4.22 8.79 -32.85
C GLN A 161 -5.47 8.25 -33.58
N PRO A 162 -5.56 8.40 -34.91
CA PRO A 162 -6.63 7.80 -35.70
C PRO A 162 -6.35 6.29 -35.93
N PRO A 163 -7.35 5.51 -36.38
CA PRO A 163 -7.13 4.14 -36.86
C PRO A 163 -6.08 4.08 -37.99
N GLY A 164 -5.43 2.94 -38.18
CA GLY A 164 -4.37 2.79 -39.18
C GLY A 164 -4.81 3.00 -40.63
N ASP A 165 -6.08 2.74 -40.92
CA ASP A 165 -6.77 2.91 -42.21
C ASP A 165 -7.88 3.97 -42.12
N ALA A 166 -7.60 5.08 -41.43
CA ALA A 166 -8.59 6.12 -41.17
C ALA A 166 -9.08 6.83 -42.43
N THR A 167 -10.41 6.93 -42.54
CA THR A 167 -11.11 7.83 -43.47
C THR A 167 -10.91 9.30 -43.09
N GLU A 168 -11.18 10.22 -44.02
CA GLU A 168 -11.13 11.67 -43.74
C GLU A 168 -12.01 12.07 -42.56
N ALA A 169 -13.19 11.44 -42.43
CA ALA A 169 -14.10 11.66 -41.31
C ALA A 169 -13.46 11.24 -39.97
N GLN A 170 -12.74 10.11 -39.94
CA GLN A 170 -12.06 9.63 -38.74
C GLN A 170 -10.83 10.48 -38.38
N LEU A 171 -10.14 11.03 -39.38
CA LEU A 171 -9.07 12.00 -39.15
C LEU A 171 -9.60 13.30 -38.54
N ALA A 172 -10.72 13.82 -39.06
CA ALA A 172 -11.39 15.00 -38.52
C ALA A 172 -11.91 14.75 -37.10
N GLU A 173 -12.51 13.58 -36.84
CA GLU A 173 -12.96 13.18 -35.51
C GLU A 173 -11.79 13.10 -34.52
N ALA A 174 -10.69 12.45 -34.90
CA ALA A 174 -9.51 12.34 -34.05
C ALA A 174 -8.88 13.70 -33.73
N ALA A 175 -8.87 14.64 -34.69
CA ALA A 175 -8.42 16.01 -34.49
C ALA A 175 -9.36 16.84 -33.59
N ALA A 176 -10.67 16.53 -33.58
CA ALA A 176 -11.67 17.23 -32.80
C ALA A 176 -11.83 16.70 -31.35
N ARG A 177 -11.12 15.63 -30.98
CA ARG A 177 -11.14 15.10 -29.61
C ARG A 177 -10.66 16.16 -28.60
N PRO A 178 -11.17 16.14 -27.36
CA PRO A 178 -10.69 17.06 -26.34
C PRO A 178 -9.23 16.77 -25.99
N ASN A 179 -8.48 17.84 -25.71
CA ASN A 179 -7.10 17.77 -25.25
C ASN A 179 -7.02 17.21 -23.83
N GLU A 180 -7.08 15.89 -23.69
CA GLU A 180 -7.06 15.19 -22.41
C GLU A 180 -5.91 14.17 -22.38
N ALA A 181 -4.97 14.38 -21.46
CA ALA A 181 -3.84 13.48 -21.21
C ALA A 181 -3.81 13.07 -19.74
N ARG A 182 -3.64 11.78 -19.47
CA ARG A 182 -3.56 11.23 -18.11
C ARG A 182 -2.35 10.33 -18.00
N VAL A 183 -1.53 10.60 -16.99
CA VAL A 183 -0.36 9.78 -16.64
C VAL A 183 -0.26 9.72 -15.13
N ARG A 184 -0.05 8.52 -14.58
CA ARG A 184 0.26 8.35 -13.16
C ARG A 184 1.77 8.30 -12.96
N TYR A 185 2.26 9.13 -12.04
CA TYR A 185 3.66 9.16 -11.65
C TYR A 185 3.88 8.61 -10.25
N THR A 186 4.99 7.89 -10.09
CA THR A 186 5.56 7.46 -8.81
C THR A 186 6.70 8.41 -8.44
N LEU A 187 6.61 8.98 -7.25
CA LEU A 187 7.66 9.82 -6.69
C LEU A 187 8.94 9.01 -6.43
N PRO A 188 10.13 9.63 -6.54
CA PRO A 188 11.38 8.95 -6.22
C PRO A 188 11.36 8.45 -4.77
N ALA A 189 11.87 7.23 -4.57
CA ALA A 189 12.04 6.68 -3.23
C ALA A 189 12.97 7.59 -2.43
N ALA A 190 12.67 7.80 -1.13
CA ALA A 190 13.66 8.45 -0.29
C ALA A 190 14.96 7.64 -0.31
N PRO A 191 16.12 8.33 -0.25
CA PRO A 191 17.36 7.64 0.04
C PRO A 191 17.18 6.83 1.33
N PRO A 192 17.70 5.60 1.39
CA PRO A 192 17.53 4.74 2.56
C PRO A 192 18.03 5.51 3.77
N THR A 193 17.15 5.77 4.73
CA THR A 193 17.55 6.33 6.01
C THR A 193 18.55 5.34 6.62
N PRO A 194 19.73 5.77 7.09
CA PRO A 194 20.66 4.87 7.76
C PRO A 194 19.89 4.10 8.81
N ARG A 195 19.83 2.77 8.65
CA ARG A 195 19.14 1.89 9.59
C ARG A 195 19.80 2.14 10.93
N ARG A 196 19.14 2.89 11.82
CA ARG A 196 19.60 3.03 13.18
C ARG A 196 19.76 1.58 13.67
N PRO A 197 20.96 1.14 14.09
CA PRO A 197 21.18 -0.25 14.43
C PRO A 197 20.07 -0.66 15.36
N ALA A 198 19.43 -1.80 15.06
CA ALA A 198 18.38 -2.35 15.89
C ALA A 198 18.91 -2.25 17.31
N ARG A 199 18.27 -1.39 18.12
CA ARG A 199 18.61 -1.25 19.52
C ARG A 199 18.36 -2.65 20.03
N THR A 200 19.43 -3.43 20.19
CA THR A 200 19.39 -4.78 20.72
C THR A 200 18.54 -4.60 21.95
N SER A 201 17.36 -5.21 21.95
CA SER A 201 16.64 -5.41 23.19
C SER A 201 17.60 -6.29 23.99
N HIS A 202 18.51 -5.65 24.73
CA HIS A 202 19.05 -6.26 25.92
C HIS A 202 17.79 -6.65 26.66
N ARG A 203 17.53 -7.97 26.60
CA ARG A 203 16.59 -8.67 27.44
C ARG A 203 16.78 -8.06 28.81
N ALA A 204 15.89 -7.16 29.19
CA ALA A 204 15.92 -6.58 30.51
C ALA A 204 15.85 -7.79 31.43
N ALA A 205 16.90 -7.95 32.23
CA ALA A 205 16.90 -8.89 33.33
C ALA A 205 15.57 -8.70 34.09
N PRO A 206 14.96 -9.77 34.61
CA PRO A 206 13.74 -9.64 35.40
C PRO A 206 13.97 -8.55 36.47
N PRO A 207 13.02 -7.61 36.63
CA PRO A 207 13.20 -6.50 37.54
C PRO A 207 13.49 -7.06 38.93
N GLN A 208 14.65 -6.72 39.49
CA GLN A 208 14.87 -6.92 40.92
C GLN A 208 13.77 -6.17 41.69
N PRO A 209 13.28 -6.73 42.81
CA PRO A 209 12.30 -6.07 43.66
C PRO A 209 12.92 -4.81 44.26
N SER A 210 12.77 -3.69 43.56
CA SER A 210 13.11 -2.38 44.08
C SER A 210 12.11 -2.00 45.18
N ARG A 211 12.67 -1.67 46.35
CA ARG A 211 11.95 -1.13 47.49
C ARG A 211 11.00 -0.02 47.03
N ARG A 212 9.73 -0.14 47.40
CA ARG A 212 8.68 0.86 47.14
C ARG A 212 9.16 2.26 47.53
N PRO A 213 9.20 3.23 46.60
CA PRO A 213 9.25 4.64 46.96
C PRO A 213 7.94 5.01 47.64
N ARG A 214 8.02 5.72 48.77
CA ARG A 214 6.85 6.29 49.46
C ARG A 214 6.04 7.18 48.49
N PRO A 215 4.71 7.16 48.54
CA PRO A 215 3.89 8.08 47.77
C PRO A 215 4.22 9.52 48.18
N ARG A 216 4.70 10.33 47.25
CA ARG A 216 4.71 11.79 47.40
C ARG A 216 3.29 12.29 47.18
N ALA A 217 2.77 13.00 48.17
CA ALA A 217 1.49 13.66 48.11
C ALA A 217 1.43 14.59 46.88
N CYS A 218 0.34 14.51 46.13
CA CYS A 218 0.02 15.50 45.10
C CYS A 218 -0.25 16.86 45.78
N PRO A 219 0.29 17.97 45.27
CA PRO A 219 -0.16 19.30 45.67
C PRO A 219 -1.60 19.54 45.20
N PRO A 220 -2.41 20.31 45.95
CA PRO A 220 -3.79 20.61 45.60
C PRO A 220 -3.89 21.45 44.32
N SER A 221 -4.91 21.15 43.52
CA SER A 221 -5.29 21.85 42.31
C SER A 221 -5.73 23.29 42.61
N THR A 222 -5.02 24.27 42.05
CA THR A 222 -5.47 25.67 42.06
C THR A 222 -6.58 25.84 41.03
N THR A 223 -7.80 26.05 41.50
CA THR A 223 -8.97 26.40 40.70
C THR A 223 -8.82 27.80 40.14
N ALA A 224 -8.79 27.94 38.81
CA ALA A 224 -8.83 29.24 38.14
C ALA A 224 -10.25 29.82 38.23
N ARG A 225 -10.33 31.09 38.65
CA ARG A 225 -11.56 31.89 38.80
C ARG A 225 -11.99 32.44 37.43
N PRO A 226 -13.28 32.41 37.07
CA PRO A 226 -13.75 33.06 35.85
C PRO A 226 -13.77 34.59 35.99
N PRO A 227 -13.68 35.34 34.88
CA PRO A 227 -13.74 36.80 34.87
C PRO A 227 -15.16 37.30 35.19
N THR A 228 -15.25 38.29 36.07
CA THR A 228 -16.43 39.16 36.20
C THR A 228 -16.44 40.19 35.08
N THR A 229 -17.58 40.29 34.42
CA THR A 229 -18.01 41.36 33.51
C THR A 229 -17.98 42.73 34.15
#